data_AF-A0A1H4FEM9-F1
#
_entry.id   AF-A0A1H4FEM9-F1
#
_cell.length_a   1.000
_cell.length_b   1.000
_cell.length_c   1.000
_cell.angle_alpha   90.00
_cell.angle_beta   90.00
_cell.angle_gamma   90.00
#
_symmetry.space_group_name_H-M   'P 1'
#
loop_
_entity.id
_entity.type
_entity.pdbx_description
1 polymer ?
#
loop_
_entity_poly.entity_id
_entity_poly.type
_entity_poly.pdbx_seq_one_letter_code
_entity_poly.pdbx_strand_id
1 'polypeptide(L)'
;MNEKRFVFLVDSVLVLLFALTVYTGLELHVAGHGADHEAWHDWAVFHTLVGLQFTVFGAIHVRDHWGWYKGLWAKGPKGRSRIVLALSAVCVPLLVTAVLLLCCVEGPGTPVGLCHYVAGLVAGILGTLHMLTRARRLYGGLMAHVRTRNR
;
A
#
# COMPACT_ATOMS: atom_id res chain seq x y z
N MET A 1 -25.08 -3.63 -2.60
CA MET A 1 -24.19 -4.43 -1.72
C MET A 1 -24.15 -3.78 -0.34
N ASN A 2 -24.09 -4.56 0.75
CA ASN A 2 -23.97 -4.01 2.12
C ASN A 2 -22.62 -3.29 2.30
N GLU A 3 -22.60 -2.16 3.00
CA GLU A 3 -21.39 -1.36 3.31
C GLU A 3 -20.23 -2.21 3.84
N LYS A 4 -20.48 -3.11 4.80
CA LYS A 4 -19.44 -3.99 5.36
C LYS A 4 -18.86 -4.96 4.33
N ARG A 5 -19.69 -5.42 3.39
CA ARG A 5 -19.25 -6.29 2.29
C ARG A 5 -18.42 -5.51 1.27
N PHE A 6 -18.79 -4.24 1.02
CA PHE A 6 -18.01 -3.35 0.16
C PHE A 6 -16.61 -3.07 0.73
N VAL A 7 -16.52 -2.71 2.02
CA VAL A 7 -15.22 -2.49 2.69
C VAL A 7 -14.35 -3.75 2.61
N PHE A 8 -14.92 -4.92 2.90
CA PHE A 8 -14.18 -6.18 2.80
C PHE A 8 -13.70 -6.47 1.37
N LEU A 9 -14.51 -6.16 0.34
CA LEU A 9 -14.13 -6.32 -1.05
C LEU A 9 -12.97 -5.39 -1.42
N VAL A 10 -13.07 -4.10 -1.07
CA VAL A 10 -12.01 -3.10 -1.29
C VAL A 10 -10.71 -3.54 -0.64
N ASP A 11 -10.77 -3.94 0.64
CA ASP A 11 -9.61 -4.44 1.38
C ASP A 11 -8.99 -5.66 0.69
N SER A 12 -9.81 -6.61 0.22
CA SER A 12 -9.34 -7.83 -0.45
C SER A 12 -8.68 -7.53 -1.80
N VAL A 13 -9.26 -6.63 -2.60
CA VAL A 13 -8.66 -6.15 -3.85
C VAL A 13 -7.35 -5.43 -3.58
N LEU A 14 -7.30 -4.60 -2.53
CA LEU A 14 -6.11 -3.84 -2.16
C LEU A 14 -4.95 -4.77 -1.77
N VAL A 15 -5.22 -5.93 -1.17
CA VAL A 15 -4.19 -6.96 -0.90
C VAL A 15 -3.55 -7.46 -2.19
N LEU A 16 -4.35 -7.76 -3.22
CA LEU A 16 -3.85 -8.23 -4.51
C LEU A 16 -3.07 -7.13 -5.25
N LEU A 17 -3.64 -5.92 -5.29
CA LEU A 17 -2.98 -4.77 -5.90
C LEU A 17 -1.68 -4.39 -5.17
N PHE A 18 -1.64 -4.52 -3.85
CA PHE A 18 -0.43 -4.30 -3.06
C PHE A 18 0.70 -5.23 -3.50
N ALA A 19 0.42 -6.54 -3.55
CA ALA A 19 1.40 -7.54 -3.96
C ALA A 19 1.89 -7.28 -5.40
N LEU A 20 0.97 -6.97 -6.30
CA LEU A 20 1.29 -6.69 -7.70
C LEU A 20 2.08 -5.39 -7.87
N THR A 21 1.76 -4.34 -7.11
CA THR A 21 2.49 -3.05 -7.15
C THR A 21 3.92 -3.24 -6.67
N VAL A 22 4.13 -3.99 -5.58
CA VAL A 22 5.48 -4.30 -5.07
C VAL A 22 6.25 -5.13 -6.09
N TYR A 23 5.64 -6.19 -6.63
CA TYR A 23 6.28 -7.05 -7.62
C TYR A 23 6.73 -6.28 -8.85
N THR A 24 5.82 -5.53 -9.47
CA THR A 24 6.11 -4.73 -10.67
C THR A 24 7.13 -3.62 -10.40
N GLY A 25 7.14 -3.03 -9.20
CA GLY A 25 8.14 -2.03 -8.83
C GLY A 25 9.55 -2.63 -8.69
N LEU A 26 9.67 -3.87 -8.22
CA LEU A 26 10.95 -4.59 -8.17
C LEU A 26 11.44 -4.93 -9.58
N GLU A 27 10.59 -5.50 -10.44
CA GLU A 27 10.93 -5.83 -11.82
C GLU A 27 11.31 -4.59 -12.64
N LEU A 28 10.57 -3.49 -12.48
CA LEU A 28 10.92 -2.20 -13.10
C LEU A 28 12.31 -1.71 -12.66
N HIS A 29 12.63 -1.84 -11.37
CA HIS A 29 13.95 -1.45 -10.88
C HIS A 29 15.06 -2.34 -11.42
N VAL A 30 14.82 -3.65 -11.52
CA VAL A 30 15.77 -4.61 -12.11
C VAL A 30 15.99 -4.31 -13.60
N ALA A 31 14.91 -4.11 -14.36
CA ALA A 31 14.96 -3.78 -15.78
C ALA A 31 15.69 -2.43 -16.03
N GLY A 32 15.57 -1.48 -15.10
CA GLY A 32 16.28 -0.20 -15.16
C GLY A 32 17.81 -0.28 -15.07
N HIS A 33 18.38 -1.43 -14.64
CA HIS A 33 19.82 -1.70 -14.68
C HIS A 33 20.25 -2.45 -15.94
N GLY A 34 19.30 -2.97 -16.72
CA GLY A 34 19.56 -3.70 -17.95
C GLY A 34 19.82 -2.80 -19.16
N ALA A 35 20.26 -3.40 -20.27
CA ALA A 35 20.41 -2.72 -21.55
C ALA A 35 19.12 -2.72 -22.40
N ASP A 36 18.09 -3.43 -21.96
CA ASP A 36 16.83 -3.60 -22.68
C ASP A 36 15.84 -2.48 -22.32
N HIS A 37 15.77 -1.47 -23.20
CA HIS A 37 14.89 -0.33 -23.02
C HIS A 37 13.41 -0.69 -23.13
N GLU A 38 13.06 -1.64 -24.01
CA GLU A 38 11.68 -2.08 -24.22
C GLU A 38 11.16 -2.77 -22.95
N ALA A 39 11.97 -3.66 -22.36
CA ALA A 39 11.62 -4.31 -21.10
C ALA A 39 11.41 -3.29 -19.97
N TRP A 40 12.28 -2.28 -19.85
CA TRP A 40 12.09 -1.21 -18.87
C TRP A 40 10.79 -0.44 -19.10
N HIS A 41 10.50 -0.08 -20.36
CA HIS A 41 9.30 0.65 -20.73
C HIS A 41 8.01 -0.15 -20.43
N ASP A 42 7.97 -1.43 -20.78
CA ASP A 42 6.82 -2.31 -20.51
C ASP A 42 6.55 -2.45 -19.01
N TRP A 43 7.60 -2.66 -18.21
CA TRP A 43 7.46 -2.68 -16.75
C TRP A 43 7.02 -1.32 -16.19
N ALA A 44 7.46 -0.21 -16.78
CA ALA A 44 7.07 1.12 -16.35
C ALA A 44 5.57 1.34 -16.58
N VAL A 45 5.08 1.04 -17.79
CA VAL A 45 3.64 1.13 -18.12
C VAL A 45 2.81 0.24 -17.20
N PHE A 46 3.22 -1.02 -17.01
CA PHE A 46 2.46 -1.95 -16.18
C PHE A 46 2.46 -1.53 -14.70
N HIS A 47 3.61 -1.11 -14.16
CA HIS A 47 3.71 -0.60 -12.80
C HIS A 47 2.85 0.65 -12.60
N THR A 48 2.83 1.57 -13.56
CA THR A 48 1.98 2.77 -13.51
C THR A 48 0.51 2.42 -13.47
N LEU A 49 0.03 1.52 -14.34
CA LEU A 49 -1.39 1.12 -14.37
C LEU A 49 -1.83 0.47 -13.06
N VAL A 50 -1.03 -0.48 -12.55
CA VAL A 50 -1.31 -1.16 -11.28
C VAL A 50 -1.24 -0.16 -10.11
N GLY A 51 -0.23 0.71 -10.12
CA GLY A 51 -0.02 1.75 -9.11
C GLY A 51 -1.18 2.74 -9.03
N LEU A 52 -1.70 3.22 -10.18
CA LEU A 52 -2.90 4.06 -10.22
C LEU A 52 -4.11 3.36 -9.62
N GLN A 53 -4.31 2.08 -9.95
CA GLN A 53 -5.38 1.27 -9.36
C GLN A 53 -5.20 1.15 -7.84
N PHE A 54 -3.98 0.86 -7.38
CA PHE A 54 -3.65 0.77 -5.96
C PHE A 54 -3.90 2.11 -5.24
N THR A 55 -3.54 3.24 -5.85
CA THR A 55 -3.81 4.58 -5.30
C THR A 55 -5.31 4.84 -5.16
N VAL A 56 -6.12 4.52 -6.17
CA VAL A 56 -7.58 4.72 -6.13
C VAL A 56 -8.22 3.86 -5.04
N PHE A 57 -7.94 2.56 -5.01
CA PHE A 57 -8.48 1.67 -3.98
C PHE A 57 -7.93 2.02 -2.58
N GLY A 58 -6.68 2.47 -2.49
CA GLY A 58 -6.07 2.94 -1.25
C GLY A 58 -6.76 4.19 -0.71
N ALA A 59 -7.14 5.13 -1.57
CA ALA A 59 -7.92 6.31 -1.16
C ALA A 59 -9.32 5.92 -0.63
N ILE A 60 -9.98 4.96 -1.28
CA ILE A 60 -11.27 4.41 -0.81
C ILE A 60 -11.08 3.72 0.55
N HIS A 61 -10.04 2.90 0.71
CA HIS A 61 -9.71 2.25 1.98
C HIS A 61 -9.48 3.27 3.11
N VAL A 62 -8.69 4.32 2.87
CA VAL A 62 -8.45 5.38 3.86
C VAL A 62 -9.73 6.11 4.23
N ARG A 63 -10.60 6.40 3.24
CA ARG A 63 -11.92 7.01 3.46
C ARG A 63 -12.81 6.13 4.33
N ASP A 64 -12.89 4.84 4.02
CA ASP A 64 -13.74 3.89 4.76
C ASP A 64 -13.21 3.67 6.20
N HIS A 65 -11.91 3.92 6.43
CA HIS A 65 -11.27 3.91 7.74
C HIS A 65 -11.03 5.30 8.35
N TRP A 66 -11.67 6.35 7.85
CA TRP A 66 -11.45 7.73 8.28
C TRP A 66 -11.65 7.95 9.78
N GLY A 67 -12.51 7.14 10.42
CA GLY A 67 -12.70 7.14 11.88
C GLY A 67 -11.41 6.93 12.68
N TRP A 68 -10.42 6.19 12.14
CA TRP A 68 -9.12 6.02 12.78
C TRP A 68 -8.33 7.33 12.80
N TYR A 69 -8.29 8.06 11.69
CA TYR A 69 -7.62 9.36 11.57
C TYR A 69 -8.32 10.46 12.38
N LYS A 70 -9.66 10.53 12.36
CA LYS A 70 -10.40 11.43 13.27
C LYS A 70 -10.04 11.18 14.73
N GLY A 71 -9.83 9.91 15.08
CA GLY A 71 -9.41 9.50 16.41
C GLY A 71 -7.98 9.91 16.78
N LEU A 72 -7.10 10.17 15.81
CA LEU A 72 -5.78 10.77 16.05
C LEU A 72 -5.91 12.25 16.37
N TRP A 73 -6.72 12.97 15.60
CA TRP A 73 -6.94 14.41 15.81
C TRP A 73 -7.56 14.69 17.19
N ALA A 74 -8.55 13.89 17.59
CA ALA A 74 -9.28 14.12 18.83
C ALA A 74 -8.53 13.71 20.11
N LYS A 75 -7.66 12.69 20.04
CA LYS A 75 -7.07 12.04 21.24
C LYS A 75 -5.54 11.87 21.18
N GLY A 76 -4.90 12.33 20.11
CA GLY A 76 -3.47 12.14 19.87
C GLY A 76 -3.07 10.70 19.49
N PRO A 77 -1.76 10.44 19.30
CA PRO A 77 -1.23 9.16 18.83
C PRO A 77 -1.10 8.09 19.93
N LYS A 78 -1.29 8.43 21.21
CA LYS A 78 -1.11 7.50 22.33
C LYS A 78 -2.08 6.32 22.20
N GLY A 79 -1.54 5.10 22.20
CA GLY A 79 -2.32 3.86 22.05
C GLY A 79 -2.72 3.50 20.61
N ARG A 80 -2.25 4.24 19.60
CA ARG A 80 -2.53 3.97 18.18
C ARG A 80 -1.46 3.04 17.58
N SER A 81 -1.81 2.40 16.46
CA SER A 81 -0.88 1.51 15.76
C SER A 81 0.28 2.30 15.17
N ARG A 82 1.49 2.08 15.69
CA ARG A 82 2.73 2.67 15.16
C ARG A 82 2.98 2.28 13.71
N ILE A 83 2.59 1.07 13.31
CA ILE A 83 2.71 0.59 11.93
C ILE A 83 1.85 1.44 10.99
N VAL A 84 0.60 1.72 11.35
CA VAL A 84 -0.31 2.52 10.50
C VAL A 84 0.15 3.98 10.45
N LEU A 85 0.66 4.53 11.55
CA LEU A 85 1.25 5.86 11.58
C LEU A 85 2.45 5.97 10.64
N ALA A 86 3.41 5.05 10.76
CA ALA A 86 4.59 5.01 9.90
C ALA A 86 4.21 4.80 8.42
N LEU A 87 3.29 3.86 8.15
CA LEU A 87 2.83 3.59 6.79
C LEU A 87 2.16 4.84 6.18
N SER A 88 1.30 5.52 6.94
CA SER A 88 0.65 6.77 6.49
C SER A 88 1.69 7.85 6.17
N ALA A 89 2.72 8.00 7.01
CA ALA A 89 3.78 8.98 6.79
C ALA A 89 4.62 8.68 5.54
N VAL A 90 4.91 7.40 5.26
CA VAL A 90 5.68 6.98 4.06
C VAL A 90 4.85 7.06 2.78
N CYS A 91 3.53 6.87 2.85
CA CYS A 91 2.66 6.98 1.68
C CYS A 91 2.66 8.40 1.05
N VAL A 92 2.88 9.45 1.85
CA VAL A 92 2.93 10.84 1.36
C VAL A 92 4.09 11.06 0.37
N PRO A 93 5.38 10.87 0.75
CA PRO A 93 6.47 11.01 -0.20
C PRO A 93 6.41 9.97 -1.33
N LEU A 94 5.86 8.78 -1.10
CA LEU A 94 5.65 7.79 -2.15
C LEU A 94 4.69 8.31 -3.24
N LEU A 95 3.58 8.94 -2.86
CA LEU A 95 2.63 9.53 -3.81
C LEU A 95 3.23 10.76 -4.51
N VAL A 96 3.94 11.63 -3.78
CA VAL A 96 4.59 12.81 -4.36
C VAL A 96 5.61 12.40 -5.43
N THR A 97 6.50 11.46 -5.09
CA THR A 97 7.50 10.96 -6.04
C THR A 97 6.87 10.22 -7.22
N ALA A 98 5.78 9.47 -7.02
CA ALA A 98 5.03 8.85 -8.10
C ALA A 98 4.48 9.88 -9.10
N VAL A 99 3.87 10.95 -8.60
CA VAL A 99 3.33 12.03 -9.46
C VAL A 99 4.46 12.74 -10.22
N LEU A 100 5.58 13.02 -9.56
CA LEU A 100 6.75 13.61 -10.23
C LEU A 100 7.31 12.70 -11.32
N LEU A 101 7.41 11.39 -11.08
CA LEU A 101 7.84 10.42 -12.09
C LEU A 101 6.87 10.32 -13.25
N LEU A 102 5.56 10.44 -12.99
CA LEU A 102 4.54 10.37 -14.03
C LEU A 102 4.49 11.63 -14.91
N CYS A 103 4.73 12.81 -14.32
CA CYS A 103 4.44 14.09 -15.00
C CYS A 103 5.69 14.88 -15.38
N CYS A 104 6.82 14.67 -14.72
CA CYS A 104 7.94 15.61 -14.73
C CYS A 104 9.32 14.99 -14.95
N VAL A 105 9.43 13.66 -14.99
CA VAL A 105 10.72 12.96 -15.05
C VAL A 105 10.68 11.89 -16.13
N GLU A 106 11.68 11.90 -17.01
CA GLU A 106 11.81 10.93 -18.10
C GLU A 106 12.99 9.98 -17.84
N GLY A 107 12.81 8.72 -18.23
CA GLY A 107 13.87 7.72 -18.23
C GLY A 107 14.23 7.08 -16.88
N PRO A 108 15.05 6.01 -16.91
CA PRO A 108 15.53 5.30 -15.72
C PRO A 108 16.65 6.07 -14.98
N GLY A 109 16.99 5.60 -13.77
CA GLY A 109 18.22 6.01 -13.07
C GLY A 109 18.19 7.40 -12.41
N THR A 110 17.01 8.00 -12.24
CA THR A 110 16.89 9.35 -11.68
C THR A 110 16.89 9.36 -10.14
N PRO A 111 17.33 10.45 -9.48
CA PRO A 111 17.27 10.57 -8.03
C PRO A 111 15.84 10.44 -7.46
N VAL A 112 14.84 10.95 -8.19
CA VAL A 112 13.41 10.82 -7.83
C VAL A 112 12.98 9.36 -7.93
N GLY A 113 13.41 8.65 -8.98
CA GLY A 113 13.16 7.22 -9.16
C GLY A 113 13.74 6.39 -8.01
N LEU A 114 14.97 6.69 -7.59
CA LEU A 114 15.59 6.04 -6.44
C LEU A 114 14.86 6.34 -5.13
N CYS A 115 14.45 7.59 -4.92
CA CYS A 115 13.66 7.98 -3.75
C CYS A 115 12.32 7.22 -3.70
N HIS A 116 11.62 7.15 -4.83
CA HIS A 116 10.38 6.39 -4.98
C HIS A 116 10.58 4.90 -4.66
N TYR A 117 11.65 4.30 -5.20
CA TYR A 117 11.99 2.91 -4.96
C TYR A 117 12.26 2.61 -3.48
N VAL A 118 13.09 3.42 -2.82
CA VAL A 118 13.40 3.25 -1.38
C VAL A 118 12.13 3.43 -0.53
N ALA A 119 11.33 4.46 -0.81
CA ALA A 119 10.05 4.65 -0.14
C ALA A 119 9.10 3.46 -0.39
N GLY A 120 9.12 2.90 -1.60
CA GLY A 120 8.35 1.72 -2.00
C GLY A 120 8.75 0.47 -1.23
N LEU A 121 10.05 0.21 -1.03
CA LEU A 121 10.54 -0.88 -0.19
C LEU A 121 10.09 -0.74 1.27
N VAL A 122 10.22 0.46 1.83
CA VAL A 122 9.77 0.75 3.21
C VAL A 122 8.26 0.58 3.33
N ALA A 123 7.48 1.09 2.37
CA ALA A 123 6.04 0.91 2.31
C ALA A 123 5.65 -0.56 2.14
N GLY A 124 6.38 -1.34 1.35
CA GLY A 124 6.20 -2.78 1.18
C GLY A 124 6.38 -3.55 2.50
N ILE A 125 7.41 -3.23 3.28
CA ILE A 125 7.63 -3.83 4.59
C ILE A 125 6.50 -3.43 5.56
N LEU A 126 6.21 -2.13 5.69
CA LEU A 126 5.18 -1.63 6.60
C LEU A 126 3.77 -2.10 6.23
N GLY A 127 3.45 -2.16 4.94
CA GLY A 127 2.19 -2.67 4.40
C GLY A 127 2.00 -4.15 4.69
N THR A 128 3.05 -4.96 4.49
CA THR A 128 3.04 -6.38 4.86
C THR A 128 2.81 -6.56 6.36
N LEU A 129 3.54 -5.82 7.20
CA LEU A 129 3.36 -5.85 8.65
C LEU A 129 1.94 -5.42 9.07
N HIS A 130 1.37 -4.41 8.41
CA HIS A 130 0.00 -3.98 8.63
C HIS A 130 -0.99 -5.11 8.34
N MET A 131 -0.87 -5.76 7.17
CA MET A 131 -1.73 -6.87 6.75
C MET A 131 -1.62 -8.06 7.71
N LEU A 132 -0.40 -8.48 8.08
CA LEU A 132 -0.18 -9.58 9.01
C LEU A 132 -0.77 -9.27 10.40
N THR A 133 -0.60 -8.05 10.88
CA THR A 133 -1.18 -7.62 12.16
C THR A 133 -2.70 -7.63 12.12
N ARG A 134 -3.29 -7.23 10.99
CA ARG A 134 -4.75 -7.23 10.80
C ARG A 134 -5.30 -8.65 10.72
N ALA A 135 -4.66 -9.52 9.94
CA ALA A 135 -5.03 -10.93 9.82
C ALA A 135 -4.99 -11.64 11.19
N ARG A 136 -3.90 -11.48 11.95
CA ARG A 136 -3.79 -12.07 13.30
C ARG A 136 -4.91 -11.66 14.25
N ARG A 137 -5.36 -10.39 14.21
CA ARG A 137 -6.48 -9.92 15.04
C ARG A 137 -7.81 -10.52 14.59
N LEU A 138 -8.03 -10.68 13.28
CA LEU A 138 -9.25 -11.28 12.75
C LEU A 138 -9.33 -12.78 13.09
N TYR A 139 -8.26 -13.54 12.83
CA TYR A 139 -8.21 -14.96 13.17
C TYR A 139 -8.27 -15.20 14.69
N GLY A 140 -7.55 -14.39 15.48
CA GLY A 140 -7.61 -14.47 16.94
C GLY A 140 -9.00 -14.19 17.50
N GLY A 141 -9.72 -13.20 16.95
CA GLY A 141 -11.09 -12.89 17.33
C GLY A 141 -12.08 -14.00 16.98
N LEU A 142 -11.93 -14.61 15.80
CA LEU A 142 -12.76 -15.75 15.38
C LEU A 142 -12.55 -16.96 16.31
N MET A 143 -11.29 -17.30 16.63
CA MET A 143 -10.98 -18.42 17.53
C MET A 143 -11.50 -18.20 18.95
N ALA A 144 -11.43 -16.96 19.45
CA ALA A 144 -12.03 -16.61 20.74
C ALA A 144 -13.56 -16.79 20.74
N HIS A 145 -14.24 -16.33 19.68
CA HIS A 145 -15.69 -16.45 19.55
C HIS A 145 -16.18 -17.90 19.46
N VAL A 146 -15.49 -18.76 18.69
CA VAL A 146 -15.78 -20.19 18.62
C VAL A 146 -15.61 -20.86 19.99
N ARG A 147 -14.56 -20.51 20.73
CA ARG A 147 -14.30 -21.06 22.08
C ARG A 147 -15.37 -20.65 23.10
N THR A 148 -15.91 -19.44 23.02
CA THR A 148 -16.98 -18.98 23.93
C THR A 148 -18.36 -19.52 23.58
N ARG A 149 -18.60 -19.92 22.32
CA ARG A 149 -19.89 -20.48 21.88
C ARG A 149 -20.05 -21.96 22.21
N ASN A 150 -18.94 -22.68 22.38
CA ASN A 150 -18.90 -24.11 22.71
C ASN A 150 -18.73 -24.37 24.24
N ARG A 151 -18.92 -23.35 25.08
CA ARG A 151 -19.02 -23.46 26.54
C ARG A 151 -20.42 -23.08 26.97
#